data_AF-A0A6L8MRR3-F1
#
_entry.id   AF-A0A6L8MRR3-F1
#
_cell.length_a   1.000
_cell.length_b   1.000
_cell.length_c   1.000
_cell.angle_alpha   90.00
_cell.angle_beta   90.00
_cell.angle_gamma   90.00
#
_symmetry.space_group_name_H-M   'P 1'
#
loop_
_entity.id
_entity.type
_entity.pdbx_description
1 polymer ?
#
loop_
_entity_poly.entity_id
_entity_poly.type
_entity_poly.pdbx_seq_one_letter_code
_entity_poly.pdbx_strand_id
1 'polypeptide(L)'
;MNRQNRPHTLPLPMSALALLSALLLGALDYHAAGWALFGLGALAWLKLDAKQLLKSDRYGLSPALALLAYTALAGANANIAVTFALALHALVVFLILLSRHLSYDRAQGFSQQKTLSARF
;
A
#
# COMPACT_ATOMS: atom_id res chain seq x y z
N MET A 1 2.92 8.62 -35.74
CA MET A 1 3.93 9.16 -34.79
C MET A 1 3.69 8.55 -33.43
N ASN A 2 4.61 7.68 -33.00
CA ASN A 2 4.50 6.75 -31.87
C ASN A 2 4.89 7.46 -30.55
N ARG A 3 3.95 7.70 -29.62
CA ARG A 3 4.25 8.31 -28.31
C ARG A 3 4.72 7.24 -27.34
N GLN A 4 6.03 7.04 -27.37
CA GLN A 4 6.92 6.49 -26.34
C GLN A 4 6.26 6.19 -24.98
N ASN A 5 6.30 4.90 -24.64
CA ASN A 5 6.25 4.34 -23.29
C ASN A 5 7.14 5.16 -22.35
N ARG A 6 6.54 6.06 -21.56
CA ARG A 6 7.19 6.53 -20.34
C ARG A 6 6.96 5.46 -19.29
N PRO A 7 8.00 4.85 -18.69
CA PRO A 7 7.79 4.13 -17.45
C PRO A 7 7.28 5.16 -16.46
N HIS A 8 5.98 5.14 -16.17
CA HIS A 8 5.45 5.94 -15.08
C HIS A 8 5.95 5.32 -13.78
N THR A 9 7.22 5.55 -13.47
CA THR A 9 7.76 5.59 -12.10
C THR A 9 7.06 6.74 -11.40
N LEU A 10 5.76 6.59 -11.18
CA LEU A 10 4.98 7.45 -10.31
C LEU A 10 5.58 7.24 -8.92
N PRO A 11 6.09 8.30 -8.29
CA PRO A 11 6.74 8.22 -6.99
C PRO A 11 5.84 7.49 -5.99
N LEU A 12 6.45 6.75 -5.06
CA LEU A 12 5.75 6.16 -3.92
C LEU A 12 4.81 7.20 -3.30
N PRO A 13 3.60 6.82 -2.88
CA PRO A 13 2.69 7.78 -2.28
C PRO A 13 3.37 8.46 -1.08
N MET A 14 3.13 9.76 -0.90
CA MET A 14 3.78 10.56 0.15
C MET A 14 3.62 9.94 1.54
N SER A 15 2.48 9.28 1.79
CA SER A 15 2.21 8.46 2.97
C SER A 15 3.25 7.34 3.15
N ALA A 16 3.51 6.56 2.10
CA ALA A 16 4.49 5.47 2.14
C ALA A 16 5.91 5.97 2.39
N LEU A 17 6.33 7.09 1.78
CA LEU A 17 7.65 7.68 2.03
C LEU A 17 7.80 8.15 3.48
N ALA A 18 6.78 8.80 4.03
CA ALA A 18 6.78 9.24 5.42
C ALA A 18 6.81 8.04 6.40
N LEU A 19 6.01 7.00 6.15
CA LEU A 19 5.98 5.79 6.98
C LEU A 19 7.29 4.98 6.88
N LEU A 20 7.89 4.89 5.69
CA LEU A 20 9.20 4.24 5.51
C LEU A 20 10.29 5.01 6.26
N SER A 21 10.26 6.33 6.22
CA SER A 21 11.19 7.18 6.97
C SER A 21 11.00 7.00 8.48
N ALA A 22 9.75 6.91 8.94
CA ALA A 22 9.43 6.63 10.33
C ALA A 22 9.95 5.25 10.79
N LEU A 23 9.84 4.22 9.94
CA LEU A 23 10.42 2.89 10.18
C LEU A 23 11.95 2.97 10.33
N LEU A 24 12.64 3.66 9.41
CA LEU A 24 14.08 3.85 9.45
C LEU A 24 14.53 4.58 10.72
N LEU A 25 13.82 5.65 11.11
CA LEU A 25 14.11 6.39 12.33
C LEU A 25 13.86 5.57 13.59
N GLY A 26 12.81 4.75 13.62
CA GLY A 26 12.57 3.81 14.71
C GLY A 26 13.67 2.76 14.83
N ALA A 27 14.13 2.21 13.70
CA ALA A 27 15.24 1.25 13.67
C ALA A 27 16.58 1.87 14.09
N LEU A 28 16.77 3.18 13.87
CA LEU A 28 17.95 3.95 14.28
C LEU A 28 17.82 4.58 15.68
N ASP A 29 16.82 4.18 16.46
CA ASP A 29 16.54 4.66 17.82
C ASP A 29 16.14 6.15 17.94
N TYR A 30 15.89 6.83 16.82
CA TYR A 30 15.39 8.20 16.76
C TYR A 30 13.86 8.27 16.92
N HIS A 31 13.38 7.78 18.06
CA HIS A 31 11.96 7.57 18.36
C HIS A 31 11.10 8.83 18.20
N ALA A 32 11.53 9.98 18.72
CA ALA A 32 10.73 11.21 18.69
C ALA A 32 10.47 11.73 17.25
N ALA A 33 11.51 11.72 16.41
CA ALA A 33 11.39 12.10 15.01
C ALA A 33 10.59 11.06 14.22
N GLY A 34 10.78 9.78 14.53
CA GLY A 34 10.02 8.69 13.91
C GLY A 34 8.51 8.77 14.22
N TRP A 35 8.12 9.08 15.47
CA TRP A 35 6.70 9.28 15.82
C TRP A 35 6.07 10.48 15.10
N ALA A 36 6.81 11.57 14.95
CA ALA A 36 6.33 12.73 14.18
C ALA A 36 6.07 12.38 12.71
N LEU A 37 6.99 11.66 12.07
CA LEU A 37 6.82 11.21 10.68
C LEU A 37 5.75 10.12 10.56
N PHE A 38 5.62 9.23 11.54
CA PHE A 38 4.56 8.23 11.59
C PHE A 38 3.19 8.90 11.64
N GLY A 39 3.01 9.90 12.50
CA GLY A 39 1.77 10.67 12.59
C GLY A 39 1.44 11.42 11.31
N LEU A 40 2.43 12.10 10.71
CA LEU A 40 2.26 12.78 9.42
C LEU A 40 1.93 11.80 8.29
N GLY A 41 2.60 10.65 8.25
CA GLY A 41 2.37 9.59 7.28
C GLY A 41 0.98 8.97 7.41
N ALA A 42 0.52 8.71 8.64
CA ALA A 42 -0.81 8.18 8.92
C ALA A 42 -1.92 9.19 8.57
N LEU A 43 -1.74 10.48 8.86
CA LEU A 43 -2.69 11.54 8.48
C LEU A 43 -2.74 11.73 6.96
N ALA A 44 -1.58 11.73 6.30
CA ALA A 44 -1.49 11.80 4.85
C ALA A 44 -2.15 10.57 4.21
N TRP A 45 -1.94 9.38 4.80
CA TRP A 45 -2.58 8.14 4.37
C TRP A 45 -4.11 8.25 4.45
N LEU A 46 -4.64 8.67 5.59
CA LEU A 46 -6.08 8.82 5.81
C LEU A 46 -6.72 9.86 4.87
N LYS A 47 -6.04 10.97 4.56
CA LYS A 47 -6.59 12.07 3.76
C LYS A 47 -6.40 11.91 2.24
N LEU A 48 -5.23 11.45 1.81
CA LEU A 48 -4.82 11.47 0.40
C LEU A 48 -5.03 10.11 -0.25
N ASP A 49 -4.61 9.05 0.43
CA ASP A 49 -4.64 7.71 -0.10
C ASP A 49 -6.07 7.17 -0.10
N ALA A 50 -6.91 7.52 0.89
CA ALA A 50 -8.32 7.09 0.93
C ALA A 50 -9.10 7.52 -0.32
N LYS A 51 -8.69 8.62 -0.96
CA LYS A 51 -9.23 9.04 -2.26
C LYS A 51 -8.64 8.25 -3.44
N GLN A 52 -7.43 7.72 -3.30
CA GLN A 52 -6.77 6.86 -4.30
C GLN A 52 -7.27 5.41 -4.27
N LEU A 53 -7.85 4.94 -3.16
CA LEU A 53 -8.55 3.65 -3.01
C LEU A 53 -9.51 3.33 -4.17
N LEU A 54 -10.18 4.36 -4.69
CA LEU A 54 -11.15 4.27 -5.79
C LEU A 54 -10.52 4.36 -7.18
N LYS A 55 -9.27 4.83 -7.30
CA LYS A 55 -8.64 5.15 -8.58
C LYS A 55 -7.37 4.35 -8.91
N SER A 56 -6.75 3.68 -7.93
CA SER A 56 -5.41 3.13 -8.07
C SER A 56 -5.21 1.90 -7.20
N ASP A 57 -4.59 0.85 -7.74
CA ASP A 57 -4.18 -0.37 -7.02
C ASP A 57 -3.03 -0.16 -6.01
N ARG A 58 -2.57 1.09 -5.81
CA ARG A 58 -1.41 1.41 -4.96
C ARG A 58 -1.68 1.43 -3.46
N TYR A 59 -2.92 1.20 -3.04
CA TYR A 59 -3.33 1.29 -1.63
C TYR A 59 -2.75 0.18 -0.73
N GLY A 60 -2.21 -0.90 -1.32
CA GLY A 60 -1.71 -2.05 -0.58
C GLY A 60 -0.52 -1.80 0.33
N LEU A 61 0.33 -0.84 -0.02
CA LEU A 61 1.62 -0.66 0.65
C LEU A 61 1.51 0.10 1.98
N SER A 62 0.63 1.10 2.04
CA SER A 62 0.52 2.02 3.17
C SER A 62 0.13 1.35 4.50
N PRO A 63 -0.86 0.42 4.56
CA PRO A 63 -1.19 -0.25 5.82
C PRO A 63 -0.08 -1.18 6.33
N ALA A 64 0.60 -1.90 5.42
CA ALA A 64 1.71 -2.77 5.78
C ALA A 64 2.90 -1.96 6.32
N LEU A 65 3.23 -0.84 5.66
CA LEU A 65 4.26 0.09 6.14
C LEU A 65 3.90 0.73 7.48
N ALA A 66 2.62 1.07 7.69
CA ALA A 66 2.16 1.59 8.97
C ALA A 66 2.32 0.56 10.10
N LEU A 67 1.98 -0.71 9.86
CA LEU A 67 2.23 -1.78 10.83
C LEU A 67 3.71 -1.90 11.19
N LEU A 68 4.59 -1.97 10.17
CA LEU A 68 6.04 -2.12 10.38
C LEU A 68 6.64 -0.93 11.11
N ALA A 69 6.29 0.29 10.70
CA ALA A 69 6.78 1.52 11.33
C ALA A 69 6.32 1.61 12.79
N TYR A 70 5.06 1.28 13.08
CA TYR A 70 4.54 1.27 14.43
C TYR A 70 5.27 0.25 15.32
N THR A 71 5.50 -0.98 14.85
CA THR A 71 6.21 -1.98 15.65
C THR A 71 7.67 -1.61 15.89
N ALA A 72 8.33 -0.98 14.91
CA ALA A 72 9.70 -0.49 15.07
C ALA A 72 9.81 0.69 16.04
N LEU A 73 8.80 1.58 16.08
CA LEU A 73 8.77 2.74 16.97
C LEU A 73 8.27 2.44 18.37
N ALA A 74 7.34 1.50 18.51
CA ALA A 74 6.77 1.14 19.81
C ALA A 74 7.59 0.05 20.51
N GLY A 75 8.34 -0.76 19.75
CA GLY A 75 9.23 -1.80 20.29
C GLY A 75 8.50 -2.73 21.27
N ALA A 76 9.11 -2.96 22.44
CA ALA A 76 8.54 -3.79 23.50
C ALA A 76 7.25 -3.23 24.11
N ASN A 77 6.96 -1.93 23.91
CA ASN A 77 5.78 -1.25 24.44
C ASN A 77 4.64 -1.17 23.40
N ALA A 78 4.72 -1.93 22.31
CA ALA A 78 3.70 -1.94 21.27
C ALA A 78 2.35 -2.41 21.83
N ASN A 79 1.36 -1.51 21.81
CA ASN A 79 -0.01 -1.85 22.20
C ASN A 79 -0.58 -2.89 21.24
N ILE A 80 -0.95 -4.06 21.79
CA ILE A 80 -1.49 -5.21 21.07
C ILE A 80 -2.71 -4.82 20.24
N ALA A 81 -3.62 -4.00 20.78
CA ALA A 81 -4.84 -3.61 20.07
C ALA A 81 -4.54 -2.81 18.80
N VAL A 82 -3.56 -1.90 18.85
CA VAL A 82 -3.14 -1.09 17.70
C VAL A 82 -2.43 -1.95 16.66
N THR A 83 -1.52 -2.82 17.09
CA THR A 83 -0.83 -3.78 16.21
C THR A 83 -1.85 -4.67 15.49
N PHE A 84 -2.84 -5.20 16.21
CA PHE A 84 -3.86 -6.08 15.64
C PHE A 84 -4.78 -5.34 14.67
N ALA A 85 -5.19 -4.11 15.00
CA ALA A 85 -5.99 -3.28 14.11
C ALA A 85 -5.25 -2.98 12.79
N LEU A 86 -3.97 -2.62 12.87
CA LEU A 86 -3.13 -2.39 11.69
C LEU A 86 -2.90 -3.67 10.87
N ALA A 87 -2.64 -4.79 11.52
CA ALA A 87 -2.46 -6.09 10.86
C ALA A 87 -3.73 -6.55 10.15
N LEU A 88 -4.89 -6.42 10.81
CA LEU A 88 -6.18 -6.74 10.19
C LEU A 88 -6.46 -5.84 8.99
N HIS A 89 -6.17 -4.54 9.10
CA HIS A 89 -6.34 -3.61 7.98
C HIS A 89 -5.43 -3.98 6.80
N ALA A 90 -4.16 -4.32 7.06
CA ALA A 90 -3.22 -4.78 6.03
C ALA A 90 -3.70 -6.08 5.36
N LEU A 91 -4.20 -7.03 6.13
CA LEU A 91 -4.75 -8.29 5.60
C LEU A 91 -5.97 -8.06 4.72
N VAL A 92 -6.91 -7.22 5.17
CA VAL A 92 -8.12 -6.88 4.39
C VAL A 92 -7.73 -6.24 3.06
N VAL A 93 -6.82 -5.26 3.07
CA VAL A 93 -6.36 -4.59 1.84
C VAL A 93 -5.63 -5.59 0.93
N PHE A 94 -4.79 -6.47 1.48
CA PHE A 94 -4.12 -7.52 0.72
C PHE A 94 -5.12 -8.45 0.02
N LEU A 95 -6.15 -8.92 0.73
CA LEU A 95 -7.20 -9.76 0.16
C LEU A 95 -8.00 -9.06 -0.95
N ILE A 96 -8.27 -7.77 -0.80
CA ILE A 96 -8.95 -6.97 -1.83
C ILE A 96 -8.08 -6.91 -3.11
N LEU A 97 -6.78 -6.62 -2.97
CA LEU A 97 -5.86 -6.55 -4.10
C LEU A 97 -5.68 -7.92 -4.77
N LEU A 98 -5.55 -8.99 -3.97
CA LEU A 98 -5.46 -10.35 -4.48
C LEU A 98 -6.73 -10.73 -5.27
N SER A 99 -7.91 -10.41 -4.72
CA SER A 99 -9.20 -10.64 -5.40
C SER A 99 -9.31 -9.88 -6.72
N ARG A 100 -8.85 -8.62 -6.76
CA ARG A 100 -8.80 -7.83 -7.99
C ARG A 100 -7.87 -8.44 -9.02
N HIS A 101 -6.66 -8.83 -8.63
CA HIS A 101 -5.69 -9.45 -9.53
C HIS A 101 -6.25 -10.73 -10.15
N LEU A 102 -6.80 -11.61 -9.31
CA LEU A 102 -7.42 -12.87 -9.78
C LEU A 102 -8.62 -12.63 -10.71
N SER A 103 -9.39 -11.57 -10.45
CA SER A 103 -10.53 -11.19 -11.32
C SER A 103 -10.07 -10.65 -12.67
N TYR A 104 -8.99 -9.86 -12.68
CA TYR A 104 -8.40 -9.33 -13.90
C TYR A 104 -7.84 -10.44 -14.80
N ASP A 105 -7.13 -11.41 -14.20
CA ASP A 105 -6.60 -12.57 -14.92
C ASP A 105 -7.70 -13.42 -15.58
N ARG A 106 -8.83 -13.64 -14.87
CA ARG A 106 -9.98 -14.33 -15.48
C ARG A 106 -10.57 -13.54 -16.65
N ALA A 107 -10.75 -12.23 -16.50
CA ALA A 107 -11.33 -11.40 -17.56
C ALA A 107 -10.48 -11.41 -18.84
N GLN A 108 -9.15 -11.39 -18.68
CA GLN A 108 -8.23 -11.50 -19.82
C GLN A 108 -8.31 -12.88 -20.49
N GLY A 109 -8.29 -13.97 -19.72
CA GLY A 109 -8.41 -15.34 -20.25
C GLY A 109 -9.68 -15.55 -21.09
N PHE A 110 -10.83 -15.07 -20.60
CA PHE A 110 -12.10 -15.13 -21.34
C PHE A 110 -12.10 -14.27 -22.62
N SER A 111 -11.49 -13.08 -22.58
CA SER A 111 -11.41 -12.20 -23.77
C SER A 111 -10.51 -12.77 -24.88
N GLN A 112 -9.39 -13.39 -24.52
CA GLN A 112 -8.52 -14.09 -25.46
C GLN A 112 -9.23 -15.29 -26.09
N GLN A 113 -9.93 -16.08 -25.28
CA GLN A 113 -10.65 -17.27 -25.76
C GLN A 113 -11.78 -16.87 -26.74
N LYS A 114 -12.55 -15.82 -26.43
CA LYS A 114 -13.59 -15.30 -27.33
C LYS A 114 -13.03 -14.79 -28.66
N THR A 115 -11.84 -14.20 -28.66
CA THR A 115 -11.18 -13.68 -29.87
C THR A 115 -10.65 -14.82 -30.76
N LEU A 116 -10.20 -15.93 -30.16
CA LEU A 116 -9.77 -17.13 -30.89
C LEU A 116 -10.95 -17.88 -31.50
N SER A 117 -12.06 -18.02 -30.77
CA SER A 117 -13.28 -18.66 -31.27
C SER A 117 -13.97 -17.90 -32.41
N ALA A 118 -13.73 -16.60 -32.55
CA ALA A 118 -14.28 -15.80 -33.65
C ALA A 118 -13.39 -15.80 -34.92
N ARG A 119 -12.19 -16.41 -34.85
CA ARG A 119 -11.25 -16.52 -35.98
C ARG A 119 -11.24 -17.89 -36.66
N PHE A 120 -11.91 -18.87 -36.08
CA PHE A 120 -12.14 -20.20 -36.65
C PHE A 120 -13.63 -20.36 -36.96
#